data_AF-M6KDA9-F1
#
_entry.id   AF-M6KDA9-F1
#
_cell.length_a   1.000
_cell.length_b   1.000
_cell.length_c   1.000
_cell.angle_alpha   90.00
_cell.angle_beta   90.00
_cell.angle_gamma   90.00
#
_symmetry.space_group_name_H-M   'P 1'
#
loop_
_entity.id
_entity.type
_entity.pdbx_description
1 polymer ?
#
loop_
_entity_poly.entity_id
_entity_poly.type
_entity_poly.pdbx_seq_one_letter_code
_entity_poly.pdbx_strand_id
1 'polypeptide(L)'
;MKVEDLKLKDQVLRSDGSWGTVTGIYYYNTEPTKVYNLEVEDNHTYIVGGDVLGIGYVVHNYIVDQKDKFLSGAEVEKAYKDHKKMGEKAEIKWGDKTYKKVNGEGEGVAVFVRDYDEKGTKEYIRITKDGLIEQKIKWKGQLGEFMANTLSGEKTKYFNTRGEEVFLQPDKLVRDGGSKKLPFDPVDTKLANNIVDKVKNDYEQSLRTEYANDKKSKLTPAQIDVKVKAEMAVYNRIADRTFRNSYTDENGNAIKHGSDKFLETLAEPEFNGQNSTKKPDGMEIPVKVVIEYMRSKYPDGKGYAPNLAPWNERIATHKENLHELNVELKTGLQKEGMSDKERKSFQKDMEKKIASESNKMYAVELERRNRMEEFEKSSNLIFGKNSKGEYNVSSSEIAKQTKAAICRADTNYYQNRANARMEASFGEYFMNKIEMGDIRPGTDQKNGLVWDKGHLKGFENTYPPKDDIPTATFDASNAYTGEPLSHDYIQQVTANMKPGQIVQVWTDTDGYGNPDRVNVKPGPNHYYGFGMNQAGQLIYLNHTKQPVQYYDANGEIRTLEFKKPIPKEAWPYLRVFRIYK
;
A
#
# COMPACT_ATOMS: atom_id res chain seq x y z
N MET A 1 31.70 34.45 -24.18
CA MET A 1 32.75 34.65 -23.16
C MET A 1 33.62 33.41 -23.15
N LYS A 2 34.95 33.56 -23.13
CA LYS A 2 35.88 32.44 -23.00
C LYS A 2 35.80 31.91 -21.57
N VAL A 3 35.56 30.61 -21.39
CA VAL A 3 35.55 29.98 -20.08
C VAL A 3 36.99 29.59 -19.77
N GLU A 4 37.56 30.11 -18.69
CA GLU A 4 38.88 29.72 -18.19
C GLU A 4 38.74 28.67 -17.09
N ASP A 5 39.65 27.69 -17.07
CA ASP A 5 39.70 26.67 -16.03
C ASP A 5 40.00 27.30 -14.67
N LEU A 6 39.28 26.85 -13.63
CA LEU A 6 39.40 27.34 -12.26
C LEU A 6 40.78 26.98 -11.67
N LYS A 7 41.49 27.96 -11.10
CA LYS A 7 42.81 27.80 -10.50
C LYS A 7 42.80 28.07 -9.00
N LEU A 8 43.81 27.54 -8.31
CA LEU A 8 44.09 27.92 -6.93
C LEU A 8 44.28 29.43 -6.84
N LYS A 9 43.62 30.04 -5.87
CA LYS A 9 43.53 31.48 -5.57
C LYS A 9 42.58 32.30 -6.43
N ASP A 10 41.83 31.68 -7.33
CA ASP A 10 40.76 32.37 -8.04
C ASP A 10 39.66 32.84 -7.08
N GLN A 11 39.06 33.99 -7.40
CA GLN A 11 37.97 34.58 -6.64
C GLN A 11 36.63 34.08 -7.19
N VAL A 12 35.82 33.47 -6.33
CA VAL A 12 34.48 32.98 -6.66
C VAL A 12 33.44 33.69 -5.81
N LEU A 13 32.35 34.12 -6.45
CA LEU A 13 31.29 34.86 -5.78
C LEU A 13 30.40 33.90 -4.98
N ARG A 14 30.21 34.20 -3.69
CA ARG A 14 29.40 33.42 -2.75
C ARG A 14 27.94 33.88 -2.77
N SER A 15 27.05 33.05 -2.24
CA SER A 15 25.60 33.30 -2.22
C SER A 15 25.17 34.51 -1.39
N ASP A 16 26.04 34.99 -0.48
CA ASP A 16 25.86 36.22 0.29
C ASP A 16 26.37 37.49 -0.45
N GLY A 17 26.88 37.33 -1.67
CA GLY A 17 27.44 38.41 -2.48
C GLY A 17 28.90 38.75 -2.18
N SER A 18 29.55 38.03 -1.25
CA SER A 18 30.99 38.20 -0.97
C SER A 18 31.86 37.35 -1.89
N TRP A 19 33.14 37.71 -2.04
CA TRP A 19 34.10 36.92 -2.82
C TRP A 19 34.91 35.98 -1.92
N GLY A 20 35.06 34.73 -2.35
CA GLY A 20 35.86 33.70 -1.69
C GLY A 20 37.01 33.21 -2.56
N THR A 21 38.13 32.85 -1.94
CA THR A 21 39.35 32.41 -2.63
C THR A 21 39.43 30.89 -2.68
N VAL A 22 39.67 30.30 -3.85
CA VAL A 22 39.89 28.84 -4.01
C VAL A 22 41.21 28.41 -3.36
N THR A 23 41.20 27.52 -2.38
CA THR A 23 42.40 27.15 -1.58
C THR A 23 42.92 25.73 -1.82
N GLY A 24 42.16 24.84 -2.47
CA GLY A 24 42.55 23.45 -2.76
C GLY A 24 41.76 22.88 -3.95
N ILE A 25 42.39 22.06 -4.79
CA ILE A 25 41.74 21.30 -5.87
C ILE A 25 42.30 19.87 -5.83
N TYR A 26 41.43 18.87 -5.65
CA TYR A 26 41.83 17.46 -5.48
C TYR A 26 41.12 16.54 -6.48
N TYR A 27 41.83 15.51 -6.95
CA TYR A 27 41.35 14.54 -7.94
C TYR A 27 41.22 13.15 -7.31
N TYR A 28 40.10 12.45 -7.57
CA TYR A 28 39.95 11.02 -7.28
C TYR A 28 39.48 10.30 -8.53
N ASN A 29 40.16 9.20 -8.88
CA ASN A 29 39.97 8.50 -10.16
C ASN A 29 39.00 7.31 -10.01
N THR A 30 37.77 7.46 -10.51
CA THR A 30 36.89 6.35 -10.92
C THR A 30 36.14 6.78 -12.19
N GLU A 31 36.36 6.14 -13.34
CA GLU A 31 35.65 6.45 -14.59
C GLU A 31 34.32 5.67 -14.74
N PRO A 32 33.32 6.16 -15.53
CA PRO A 32 33.16 7.49 -16.10
C PRO A 32 31.75 8.07 -15.82
N THR A 33 31.62 8.90 -14.79
CA THR A 33 30.87 10.15 -14.88
C THR A 33 31.58 11.09 -13.92
N LYS A 34 32.31 12.06 -14.47
CA LYS A 34 33.07 13.02 -13.65
C LYS A 34 32.08 13.85 -12.85
N VAL A 35 31.90 13.52 -11.56
CA VAL A 35 31.17 14.35 -10.61
C VAL A 35 32.20 15.18 -9.86
N TYR A 36 32.14 16.50 -10.02
CA TYR A 36 32.97 17.43 -9.27
C TYR A 36 32.25 17.76 -7.97
N ASN A 37 32.87 17.46 -6.83
CA ASN A 37 32.35 17.84 -5.51
C ASN A 37 33.13 19.07 -5.04
N LEU A 38 32.43 20.18 -4.80
CA LEU A 38 33.02 21.38 -4.21
C LEU A 38 32.41 21.55 -2.83
N GLU A 39 33.24 21.42 -1.78
CA GLU A 39 32.82 21.80 -0.43
C GLU A 39 33.03 23.30 -0.24
N VAL A 40 31.93 24.00 -0.01
CA VAL A 40 31.90 25.32 0.60
C VAL A 40 30.90 25.23 1.74
N GLU A 41 31.29 25.67 2.94
CA GLU A 41 30.50 25.51 4.16
C GLU A 41 29.04 25.97 3.95
N ASP A 42 28.13 25.10 4.39
CA ASP A 42 26.66 25.24 4.46
C ASP A 42 25.80 25.13 3.19
N ASN A 43 26.30 24.64 2.04
CA ASN A 43 25.42 24.26 0.90
C ASN A 43 25.92 23.03 0.12
N HIS A 44 25.02 22.11 -0.23
CA HIS A 44 25.29 21.05 -1.21
C HIS A 44 24.83 21.52 -2.60
N THR A 45 25.79 21.83 -3.47
CA THR A 45 25.54 22.18 -4.88
C THR A 45 26.10 21.08 -5.78
N TYR A 46 25.31 20.61 -6.75
CA TYR A 46 25.73 19.59 -7.71
C TYR A 46 25.75 20.15 -9.13
N ILE A 47 26.66 19.67 -9.97
CA ILE A 47 26.58 19.87 -11.43
C ILE A 47 26.24 18.53 -12.08
N VAL A 48 25.19 18.51 -12.90
CA VAL A 48 24.75 17.31 -13.63
C VAL A 48 24.99 17.48 -15.13
N GLY A 49 25.73 16.54 -15.72
CA GLY A 49 25.92 16.37 -17.18
C GLY A 49 27.09 17.15 -17.78
N GLY A 50 27.83 16.53 -18.71
CA GLY A 50 28.94 17.16 -19.43
C GLY A 50 29.81 16.16 -20.19
N ASP A 51 29.24 15.45 -21.16
CA ASP A 51 30.04 14.62 -22.09
C ASP A 51 29.87 15.12 -23.54
N VAL A 52 28.64 15.25 -24.04
CA VAL A 52 28.45 15.37 -25.49
C VAL A 52 28.30 16.80 -26.02
N LEU A 53 27.94 17.79 -25.17
CA LEU A 53 27.68 19.18 -25.62
C LEU A 53 28.32 20.28 -24.76
N GLY A 54 29.12 19.94 -23.75
CA GLY A 54 29.81 20.94 -22.91
C GLY A 54 28.90 21.84 -22.06
N ILE A 55 27.63 21.47 -21.88
CA ILE A 55 26.67 22.22 -21.06
C ILE A 55 26.42 21.44 -19.77
N GLY A 56 26.93 21.96 -18.65
CA GLY A 56 26.64 21.45 -17.30
C GLY A 56 25.65 22.34 -16.58
N TYR A 57 24.68 21.74 -15.90
CA TYR A 57 23.68 22.48 -15.12
C TYR A 57 24.04 22.48 -13.65
N VAL A 58 24.15 23.68 -13.05
CA VAL A 58 24.29 23.85 -11.60
C VAL A 58 22.92 23.69 -10.96
N VAL A 59 22.77 22.72 -10.07
CA VAL A 59 21.55 22.46 -9.30
C VAL A 59 21.80 22.86 -7.85
N HIS A 60 21.11 23.90 -7.40
CA HIS A 60 21.06 24.29 -5.99
C HIS A 60 19.86 23.62 -5.32
N ASN A 61 20.08 22.88 -4.23
CA ASN A 61 18.99 22.47 -3.37
C ASN A 61 18.83 23.52 -2.26
N TYR A 62 17.80 24.37 -2.36
CA TYR A 62 17.55 25.39 -1.36
C TYR A 62 16.85 24.76 -0.15
N ILE A 63 17.54 24.71 0.99
CA ILE A 63 16.89 24.61 2.30
C ILE A 63 16.15 25.94 2.50
N VAL A 64 14.82 25.93 2.44
CA VAL A 64 14.01 27.04 2.95
C VAL A 64 14.19 27.02 4.47
N ASP A 65 15.02 27.95 4.93
CA ASP A 65 15.42 28.15 6.32
C ASP A 65 14.23 28.00 7.29
N GLN A 66 14.37 27.10 8.25
CA GLN A 66 13.42 26.83 9.34
C GLN A 66 13.49 27.94 10.39
N LYS A 67 13.11 29.16 10.03
CA LYS A 67 12.86 30.23 11.00
C LYS A 67 11.44 30.78 10.84
N ASP A 68 10.61 30.42 11.81
CA ASP A 68 9.34 31.01 12.23
C ASP A 68 8.56 31.81 11.18
N LYS A 69 7.49 31.22 10.63
CA LYS A 69 6.33 31.96 10.05
C LYS A 69 5.12 31.12 9.61
N PHE A 70 5.02 29.85 10.01
CA PHE A 70 3.73 29.14 9.93
C PHE A 70 2.76 29.68 11.00
N LEU A 71 1.45 29.47 10.83
CA LEU A 71 0.48 29.92 11.82
C LEU A 71 0.79 29.27 13.18
N SER A 72 0.88 30.09 14.22
CA SER A 72 0.94 29.62 15.60
C SER A 72 -0.39 29.00 16.01
N GLY A 73 -0.38 28.15 17.04
CA GLY A 73 -1.61 27.54 17.56
C GLY A 73 -2.68 28.56 17.97
N ALA A 74 -2.28 29.74 18.45
CA ALA A 74 -3.19 30.83 18.79
C ALA A 74 -3.81 31.51 17.56
N GLU A 75 -3.04 31.68 16.47
CA GLU A 75 -3.56 32.21 15.20
C GLU A 75 -4.54 31.21 14.57
N VAL A 76 -4.25 29.90 14.66
CA VAL A 76 -5.15 28.83 14.22
C VAL A 76 -6.44 28.81 15.03
N GLU A 77 -6.38 28.89 16.35
CA GLU A 77 -7.59 28.89 17.19
C GLU A 77 -8.48 30.11 16.89
N LYS A 78 -7.87 31.28 16.65
CA LYS A 78 -8.60 32.49 16.25
C LYS A 78 -9.26 32.32 14.87
N ALA A 79 -8.55 31.74 13.92
CA ALA A 79 -9.08 31.40 12.60
C ALA A 79 -10.30 30.46 12.68
N TYR A 80 -10.25 29.45 13.54
CA TYR A 80 -11.39 28.58 13.84
C TYR A 80 -12.52 29.26 14.60
N LYS A 81 -12.30 30.38 15.29
CA LYS A 81 -13.41 31.17 15.86
C LYS A 81 -14.09 32.04 14.80
N ASP A 82 -13.31 32.52 13.83
CA ASP A 82 -13.78 33.40 12.76
C ASP A 82 -14.41 32.67 11.56
N HIS A 83 -14.16 31.36 11.37
CA HIS A 83 -14.55 30.61 10.16
C HIS A 83 -16.01 30.77 9.72
N LYS A 84 -16.97 30.76 10.67
CA LYS A 84 -18.40 30.90 10.38
C LYS A 84 -18.78 32.26 9.79
N LYS A 85 -17.90 33.27 9.90
CA LYS A 85 -18.09 34.64 9.39
C LYS A 85 -17.10 34.99 8.27
N MET A 86 -16.18 34.08 7.91
CA MET A 86 -15.18 34.35 6.87
C MET A 86 -15.80 34.45 5.48
N GLY A 87 -16.89 33.74 5.20
CA GLY A 87 -17.62 33.85 3.93
C GLY A 87 -18.13 35.26 3.62
N GLU A 88 -18.40 36.07 4.64
CA GLU A 88 -19.02 37.41 4.54
C GLU A 88 -18.00 38.55 4.66
N LYS A 89 -16.78 38.28 5.14
CA LYS A 89 -15.74 39.28 5.36
C LYS A 89 -14.86 39.48 4.12
N ALA A 90 -14.62 40.73 3.75
CA ALA A 90 -13.68 41.09 2.67
C ALA A 90 -12.20 40.96 3.10
N GLU A 91 -11.92 41.00 4.41
CA GLU A 91 -10.57 40.97 4.99
C GLU A 91 -10.58 40.25 6.36
N ILE A 92 -9.48 39.57 6.70
CA ILE A 92 -9.24 38.94 8.01
C ILE A 92 -7.89 39.37 8.59
N LYS A 93 -7.83 39.51 9.93
CA LYS A 93 -6.62 39.92 10.66
C LYS A 93 -6.25 38.94 11.78
N TRP A 94 -5.10 38.28 11.63
CA TRP A 94 -4.55 37.32 12.59
C TRP A 94 -3.15 37.75 13.01
N GLY A 95 -2.97 38.11 14.28
CA GLY A 95 -1.76 38.80 14.74
C GLY A 95 -1.53 40.08 13.94
N ASP A 96 -0.29 40.28 13.50
CA ASP A 96 0.12 41.41 12.65
C ASP A 96 -0.16 41.17 11.15
N LYS A 97 -0.73 40.00 10.79
CA LYS A 97 -0.98 39.60 9.40
C LYS A 97 -2.41 39.97 8.99
N THR A 98 -2.53 40.64 7.85
CA THR A 98 -3.80 41.02 7.23
C THR A 98 -3.94 40.30 5.90
N TYR A 99 -5.04 39.55 5.71
CA TYR A 99 -5.32 38.80 4.49
C TYR A 99 -6.60 39.30 3.81
N LYS A 100 -6.55 39.48 2.49
CA LYS A 100 -7.67 39.95 1.68
C LYS A 100 -8.36 38.77 1.01
N LYS A 101 -9.69 38.78 0.98
CA LYS A 101 -10.48 37.75 0.31
C LYS A 101 -10.25 37.82 -1.20
N VAL A 102 -10.06 36.67 -1.82
CA VAL A 102 -10.00 36.50 -3.27
C VAL A 102 -11.00 35.43 -3.71
N ASN A 103 -11.48 35.53 -4.95
CA ASN A 103 -12.29 34.48 -5.54
C ASN A 103 -11.38 33.27 -5.79
N GLY A 104 -11.55 32.21 -5.00
CA GLY A 104 -10.75 31.00 -5.12
C GLY A 104 -10.96 30.28 -6.45
N GLU A 105 -9.94 29.56 -6.91
CA GLU A 105 -10.04 28.57 -7.99
C GLU A 105 -11.08 27.52 -7.58
N GLY A 106 -12.29 27.63 -8.16
CA GLY A 106 -13.41 26.68 -8.15
C GLY A 106 -13.63 25.89 -6.86
N GLU A 107 -14.66 26.27 -6.06
CA GLU A 107 -15.46 25.37 -5.17
C GLU A 107 -16.26 26.09 -4.06
N GLY A 108 -16.54 27.40 -4.15
CA GLY A 108 -17.46 28.07 -3.22
C GLY A 108 -16.92 28.29 -1.80
N VAL A 109 -15.65 27.97 -1.54
CA VAL A 109 -14.93 28.22 -0.28
C VAL A 109 -14.19 29.56 -0.36
N ALA A 110 -14.30 30.40 0.68
CA ALA A 110 -13.61 31.68 0.74
C ALA A 110 -12.08 31.48 0.91
N VAL A 111 -11.30 32.01 -0.04
CA VAL A 111 -9.83 32.00 -0.01
C VAL A 111 -9.32 33.40 0.32
N PHE A 112 -8.28 33.48 1.14
CA PHE A 112 -7.66 34.73 1.56
C PHE A 112 -6.18 34.72 1.20
N VAL A 113 -5.67 35.87 0.76
CA VAL A 113 -4.28 36.02 0.33
C VAL A 113 -3.62 37.22 1.01
N ARG A 114 -2.32 37.11 1.29
CA ARG A 114 -1.44 38.23 1.60
C ARG A 114 -0.10 38.06 0.90
N ASP A 115 0.64 39.16 0.80
CA ASP A 115 2.06 39.10 0.45
C ASP A 115 2.83 38.58 1.67
N TYR A 116 3.59 37.51 1.47
CA TYR A 116 4.36 36.84 2.51
C TYR A 116 5.67 37.58 2.78
N ASP A 117 6.29 38.08 1.71
CA ASP A 117 7.50 38.91 1.70
C ASP A 117 7.43 39.96 0.58
N GLU A 118 8.40 40.89 0.56
CA GLU A 118 8.53 41.92 -0.48
C GLU A 118 9.08 41.38 -1.81
N LYS A 119 9.37 40.07 -1.89
CA LYS A 119 10.00 39.41 -3.05
C LYS A 119 8.98 38.71 -3.95
N GLY A 120 7.69 38.91 -3.70
CA GLY A 120 6.60 38.37 -4.52
C GLY A 120 6.13 36.97 -4.11
N THR A 121 6.53 36.48 -2.93
CA THR A 121 5.95 35.28 -2.33
C THR A 121 4.55 35.60 -1.80
N LYS A 122 3.57 34.77 -2.13
CA LYS A 122 2.19 34.89 -1.66
C LYS A 122 1.85 33.79 -0.69
N GLU A 123 1.12 34.16 0.35
CA GLU A 123 0.54 33.23 1.31
C GLU A 123 -0.98 33.19 1.14
N TYR A 124 -1.51 31.99 0.99
CA TYR A 124 -2.93 31.71 0.86
C TYR A 124 -3.42 30.94 2.07
N ILE A 125 -4.56 31.37 2.59
CA ILE A 125 -5.29 30.68 3.64
C ILE A 125 -6.68 30.32 3.13
N ARG A 126 -7.08 29.07 3.35
CA ARG A 126 -8.47 28.64 3.18
C ARG A 126 -8.87 27.63 4.24
N ILE A 127 -10.17 27.50 4.43
CA ILE A 127 -10.74 26.45 5.28
C ILE A 127 -11.24 25.36 4.35
N THR A 128 -10.68 24.17 4.43
CA THR A 128 -11.09 23.05 3.58
C THR A 128 -12.52 22.61 3.90
N LYS A 129 -13.16 21.87 2.98
CA LYS A 129 -14.50 21.29 3.23
C LYS A 129 -14.50 20.40 4.48
N ASP A 130 -13.38 19.76 4.79
CA ASP A 130 -13.16 18.91 5.97
C ASP A 130 -12.85 19.71 7.24
N GLY A 131 -13.01 21.04 7.19
CA GLY A 131 -12.83 21.92 8.34
C GLY A 131 -11.38 22.03 8.81
N LEU A 132 -10.39 21.88 7.92
CA LEU A 132 -8.98 22.15 8.23
C LEU A 132 -8.59 23.56 7.77
N ILE A 133 -7.60 24.16 8.43
CA ILE A 133 -6.96 25.38 7.90
C ILE A 133 -5.80 24.94 7.01
N GLU A 134 -5.91 25.24 5.73
CA GLU A 134 -4.82 25.11 4.77
C GLU A 134 -4.03 26.42 4.73
N GLN A 135 -2.73 26.34 4.96
CA GLN A 135 -1.77 27.41 4.73
C GLN A 135 -0.87 27.03 3.57
N LYS A 136 -0.97 27.76 2.47
CA LYS A 136 -0.18 27.53 1.26
C LYS A 136 0.69 28.72 0.93
N ILE A 137 2.00 28.50 0.82
CA ILE A 137 2.98 29.53 0.45
C ILE A 137 3.44 29.24 -0.98
N LYS A 138 3.28 30.21 -1.88
CA LYS A 138 3.71 30.12 -3.29
C LYS A 138 4.72 31.23 -3.60
N TRP A 139 5.82 30.92 -4.25
CA TRP A 139 6.83 31.90 -4.66
C TRP A 139 7.14 31.81 -6.16
N LYS A 140 7.73 32.89 -6.70
CA LYS A 140 8.24 32.93 -8.07
C LYS A 140 9.60 32.22 -8.13
N GLY A 141 9.80 31.39 -9.15
CA GLY A 141 11.11 30.80 -9.44
C GLY A 141 12.12 31.82 -9.94
N GLN A 142 13.40 31.47 -9.85
CA GLN A 142 14.52 32.34 -10.21
C GLN A 142 14.64 32.63 -11.72
N LEU A 143 13.81 32.00 -12.57
CA LEU A 143 13.74 32.22 -14.03
C LEU A 143 12.58 33.15 -14.46
N GLY A 144 11.84 33.75 -13.52
CA GLY A 144 10.62 34.49 -13.85
C GLY A 144 9.49 33.58 -14.37
N GLU A 145 8.44 34.17 -14.94
CA GLU A 145 7.33 33.43 -15.58
C GLU A 145 7.83 32.68 -16.82
N PHE A 146 8.42 31.50 -16.63
CA PHE A 146 8.85 30.64 -17.74
C PHE A 146 7.66 30.07 -18.53
N MET A 147 6.45 30.17 -17.96
CA MET A 147 5.16 29.99 -18.62
C MET A 147 4.20 31.00 -17.98
N ALA A 148 3.50 31.80 -18.78
CA ALA A 148 2.52 32.77 -18.28
C ALA A 148 1.60 32.12 -17.23
N ASN A 149 1.49 32.75 -16.06
CA ASN A 149 0.64 32.35 -14.92
C ASN A 149 1.01 31.08 -14.11
N THR A 150 2.22 30.52 -14.20
CA THR A 150 2.60 29.37 -13.35
C THR A 150 3.74 29.73 -12.36
N LEU A 151 3.42 29.80 -11.06
CA LEU A 151 4.40 29.94 -9.96
C LEU A 151 5.13 28.59 -9.76
N SER A 152 6.46 28.61 -9.63
CA SER A 152 7.32 27.42 -9.79
C SER A 152 7.70 26.70 -8.49
N GLY A 153 7.09 27.05 -7.36
CA GLY A 153 7.33 26.39 -6.06
C GLY A 153 6.18 26.64 -5.10
N GLU A 154 5.70 25.58 -4.45
CA GLU A 154 4.66 25.64 -3.44
C GLU A 154 4.98 24.77 -2.21
N LYS A 155 4.53 25.24 -1.04
CA LYS A 155 4.54 24.46 0.21
C LYS A 155 3.19 24.63 0.89
N THR A 156 2.60 23.51 1.29
CA THR A 156 1.27 23.47 1.93
C THR A 156 1.35 22.79 3.28
N LYS A 157 0.72 23.39 4.30
CA LYS A 157 0.50 22.79 5.62
C LYS A 157 -0.98 22.81 5.98
N TYR A 158 -1.39 21.85 6.80
CA TYR A 158 -2.76 21.76 7.30
C TYR A 158 -2.75 21.79 8.82
N PHE A 159 -3.72 22.49 9.42
CA PHE A 159 -3.86 22.61 10.87
C PHE A 159 -5.25 22.17 11.31
N ASN A 160 -5.33 21.34 12.35
CA ASN A 160 -6.60 20.97 12.97
C ASN A 160 -7.12 22.05 13.93
N THR A 161 -8.32 21.84 14.48
CA THR A 161 -9.00 22.76 15.41
C THR A 161 -8.23 23.12 16.68
N ARG A 162 -7.12 22.42 16.97
CA ARG A 162 -6.25 22.65 18.13
C ARG A 162 -4.94 23.35 17.77
N GLY A 163 -4.72 23.72 16.50
CA GLY A 163 -3.48 24.35 16.07
C GLY A 163 -2.32 23.38 15.81
N GLU A 164 -2.58 22.07 15.81
CA GLU A 164 -1.57 21.05 15.54
C GLU A 164 -1.43 20.86 14.02
N GLU A 165 -0.18 20.79 13.54
CA GLU A 165 0.13 20.43 12.15
C GLU A 165 -0.33 19.00 11.87
N VAL A 166 -1.09 18.84 10.79
CA VAL A 166 -1.60 17.56 10.31
C VAL A 166 -0.99 17.29 8.95
N PHE A 167 -0.34 16.14 8.80
CA PHE A 167 0.16 15.69 7.50
C PHE A 167 -1.00 15.08 6.72
N LEU A 168 -1.52 15.81 5.74
CA LEU A 168 -2.39 15.22 4.72
C LEU A 168 -1.50 14.62 3.63
N GLN A 169 -1.71 13.34 3.33
CA GLN A 169 -1.15 12.77 2.10
C GLN A 169 -1.91 13.35 0.90
N PRO A 170 -1.26 13.51 -0.27
CA PRO A 170 -1.93 13.95 -1.48
C PRO A 170 -3.13 13.05 -1.79
N ASP A 171 -4.16 13.62 -2.43
CA ASP A 171 -5.42 12.91 -2.74
C ASP A 171 -5.15 11.58 -3.42
N LYS A 172 -5.39 10.50 -2.67
CA LYS A 172 -5.27 9.13 -3.15
C LYS A 172 -6.45 8.80 -4.05
N LEU A 173 -6.18 8.20 -5.21
CA LEU A 173 -7.22 7.70 -6.09
C LEU A 173 -8.01 6.61 -5.37
N VAL A 174 -9.33 6.81 -5.27
CA VAL A 174 -10.27 5.79 -4.80
C VAL A 174 -10.64 4.94 -5.99
N ARG A 175 -10.23 3.66 -6.01
CA ARG A 175 -10.76 2.68 -6.97
C ARG A 175 -11.93 1.96 -6.32
N ASP A 176 -13.13 2.23 -6.84
CA ASP A 176 -14.35 1.57 -6.37
C ASP A 176 -14.36 0.11 -6.83
N GLY A 177 -14.95 -0.73 -5.99
CA GLY A 177 -15.02 -2.17 -6.19
C GLY A 177 -15.81 -2.87 -5.09
N GLY A 178 -15.93 -2.33 -3.88
CA GLY A 178 -16.84 -2.91 -2.87
C GLY A 178 -16.08 -3.69 -1.79
N SER A 179 -15.58 -2.97 -0.80
CA SER A 179 -16.36 -2.48 0.34
C SER A 179 -15.47 -1.48 1.08
N LYS A 180 -15.94 -0.23 1.19
CA LYS A 180 -15.19 0.96 1.61
C LYS A 180 -14.17 1.43 0.59
N LYS A 181 -14.30 2.69 0.18
CA LYS A 181 -13.39 3.44 -0.70
C LYS A 181 -11.95 3.24 -0.22
N LEU A 182 -11.13 2.49 -0.96
CA LEU A 182 -9.72 2.31 -0.60
C LEU A 182 -8.89 3.38 -1.31
N PRO A 183 -8.26 4.29 -0.56
CA PRO A 183 -7.35 5.25 -1.13
C PRO A 183 -6.02 4.54 -1.43
N PHE A 184 -5.70 4.39 -2.72
CA PHE A 184 -4.40 3.89 -3.17
C PHE A 184 -3.48 5.04 -3.54
N ASP A 185 -2.22 4.97 -3.09
CA ASP A 185 -1.16 5.70 -3.78
C ASP A 185 -1.07 5.12 -5.20
N PRO A 186 -1.24 5.93 -6.25
CA PRO A 186 -1.01 5.43 -7.60
C PRO A 186 0.42 4.91 -7.71
N VAL A 187 0.56 3.76 -8.34
CA VAL A 187 1.89 3.22 -8.65
C VAL A 187 2.55 4.14 -9.66
N ASP A 188 3.80 4.53 -9.39
CA ASP A 188 4.64 5.13 -10.40
C ASP A 188 4.99 4.04 -11.40
N THR A 189 4.29 4.05 -12.54
CA THR A 189 4.41 3.04 -13.59
C THR A 189 5.81 3.00 -14.20
N LYS A 190 6.52 4.14 -14.28
CA LYS A 190 7.90 4.18 -14.78
C LYS A 190 8.83 3.47 -13.80
N LEU A 191 8.71 3.81 -12.51
CA LEU A 191 9.49 3.15 -11.48
C LEU A 191 9.17 1.65 -11.41
N ALA A 192 7.89 1.27 -11.45
CA ALA A 192 7.46 -0.12 -11.43
C ALA A 192 8.06 -0.92 -12.59
N ASN A 193 8.01 -0.40 -13.82
CA ASN A 193 8.62 -1.05 -14.98
C ASN A 193 10.14 -1.19 -14.83
N ASN A 194 10.83 -0.14 -14.38
CA ASN A 194 12.28 -0.17 -14.15
C ASN A 194 12.66 -1.23 -13.09
N ILE A 195 11.85 -1.38 -12.04
CA ILE A 195 12.09 -2.37 -10.99
C ILE A 195 11.79 -3.79 -11.46
N VAL A 196 10.74 -3.99 -12.23
CA VAL A 196 10.45 -5.27 -12.88
C VAL A 196 11.64 -5.69 -13.74
N ASP A 197 12.15 -4.79 -14.58
CA ASP A 197 13.29 -5.08 -15.46
C ASP A 197 14.59 -5.32 -14.68
N LYS A 198 14.83 -4.56 -13.61
CA LYS A 198 15.95 -4.80 -12.69
C LYS A 198 15.87 -6.21 -12.08
N VAL A 199 14.72 -6.60 -11.52
CA VAL A 199 14.56 -7.91 -10.87
C VAL A 199 14.73 -9.06 -11.86
N LYS A 200 14.24 -8.91 -13.10
CA LYS A 200 14.48 -9.88 -14.19
C LYS A 200 15.97 -10.00 -14.51
N ASN A 201 16.66 -8.89 -14.70
CA ASN A 201 18.09 -8.87 -15.04
C ASN A 201 18.94 -9.47 -13.91
N ASP A 202 18.66 -9.10 -12.65
CA ASP A 202 19.35 -9.64 -11.47
C ASP A 202 19.22 -11.17 -11.41
N TYR A 203 18.02 -11.69 -11.70
CA TYR A 203 17.78 -13.13 -11.71
C TYR A 203 18.43 -13.85 -12.89
N GLU A 204 18.40 -13.27 -14.09
CA GLU A 204 19.08 -13.84 -15.27
C GLU A 204 20.58 -13.99 -15.02
N GLN A 205 21.22 -12.96 -14.46
CA GLN A 205 22.64 -12.98 -14.10
C GLN A 205 22.95 -14.05 -13.05
N SER A 206 22.08 -14.18 -12.04
CA SER A 206 22.18 -15.24 -11.04
C SER A 206 22.10 -16.62 -11.67
N LEU A 207 21.15 -16.87 -12.57
CA LEU A 207 21.00 -18.16 -13.27
C LEU A 207 22.21 -18.49 -14.15
N ARG A 208 22.70 -17.51 -14.92
CA ARG A 208 23.91 -17.68 -15.75
C ARG A 208 25.11 -18.07 -14.89
N THR A 209 25.27 -17.40 -13.75
CA THR A 209 26.34 -17.69 -12.79
C THR A 209 26.18 -19.07 -12.16
N GLU A 210 24.96 -19.45 -11.75
CA GLU A 210 24.66 -20.77 -11.18
C GLU A 210 25.02 -21.89 -12.16
N TYR A 211 24.56 -21.80 -13.41
CA TYR A 211 24.85 -22.84 -14.41
C TYR A 211 26.31 -22.87 -14.84
N ALA A 212 26.97 -21.72 -14.94
CA ALA A 212 28.41 -21.68 -15.25
C ALA A 212 29.25 -22.34 -14.14
N ASN A 213 28.80 -22.23 -12.89
CA ASN A 213 29.48 -22.80 -11.73
C ASN A 213 29.07 -24.25 -11.42
N ASP A 214 28.02 -24.78 -12.06
CA ASP A 214 27.60 -26.16 -11.89
C ASP A 214 28.53 -27.13 -12.62
N LYS A 215 29.59 -27.52 -11.90
CA LYS A 215 30.59 -28.49 -12.35
C LYS A 215 30.00 -29.88 -12.66
N LYS A 216 28.79 -30.22 -12.18
CA LYS A 216 28.18 -31.54 -12.39
C LYS A 216 27.45 -31.64 -13.72
N SER A 217 26.78 -30.59 -14.17
CA SER A 217 25.97 -30.64 -15.38
C SER A 217 26.76 -30.40 -16.68
N LYS A 218 28.03 -29.96 -16.60
CA LYS A 218 28.98 -29.82 -17.72
C LYS A 218 28.37 -29.12 -18.95
N LEU A 219 27.53 -28.11 -18.71
CA LEU A 219 26.80 -27.42 -19.77
C LEU A 219 27.76 -26.54 -20.58
N THR A 220 27.66 -26.62 -21.90
CA THR A 220 28.30 -25.65 -22.80
C THR A 220 27.64 -24.28 -22.68
N PRO A 221 28.32 -23.17 -23.04
CA PRO A 221 27.71 -21.84 -23.05
C PRO A 221 26.38 -21.76 -23.83
N ALA A 222 26.27 -22.47 -24.96
CA ALA A 222 25.03 -22.53 -25.74
C ALA A 222 23.88 -23.24 -24.99
N GLN A 223 24.20 -24.33 -24.28
CA GLN A 223 23.21 -25.05 -23.45
C GLN A 223 22.77 -24.23 -22.23
N ILE A 224 23.70 -23.44 -21.65
CA ILE A 224 23.36 -22.49 -20.58
C ILE A 224 22.38 -21.46 -21.11
N ASP A 225 22.62 -20.87 -22.28
CA ASP A 225 21.74 -19.85 -22.85
C ASP A 225 20.32 -20.38 -23.13
N VAL A 226 20.20 -21.61 -23.67
CA VAL A 226 18.91 -22.27 -23.88
C VAL A 226 18.15 -22.47 -22.56
N LYS A 227 18.84 -22.96 -21.51
CA LYS A 227 18.21 -23.17 -20.20
C LYS A 227 17.80 -21.86 -19.53
N VAL A 228 18.66 -20.85 -19.56
CA VAL A 228 18.37 -19.53 -19.01
C VAL A 228 17.17 -18.90 -19.72
N LYS A 229 17.11 -18.95 -21.06
CA LYS A 229 15.95 -18.46 -21.82
C LYS A 229 14.65 -19.16 -21.43
N ALA A 230 14.67 -20.48 -21.24
CA ALA A 230 13.49 -21.24 -20.85
C ALA A 230 12.99 -20.85 -19.45
N GLU A 231 13.88 -20.72 -18.48
CA GLU A 231 13.51 -20.33 -17.11
C GLU A 231 13.10 -18.84 -17.02
N MET A 232 13.80 -17.96 -17.73
CA MET A 232 13.46 -16.53 -17.80
C MET A 232 12.11 -16.29 -18.47
N ALA A 233 11.67 -17.14 -19.40
CA ALA A 233 10.35 -16.99 -20.03
C ALA A 233 9.21 -17.06 -18.99
N VAL A 234 9.30 -17.98 -18.03
CA VAL A 234 8.33 -18.10 -16.93
C VAL A 234 8.50 -16.93 -15.96
N TYR A 235 9.73 -16.65 -15.55
CA TYR A 235 10.03 -15.58 -14.59
C TYR A 235 9.54 -14.20 -15.08
N ASN A 236 9.78 -13.90 -16.36
CA ASN A 236 9.37 -12.64 -16.98
C ASN A 236 7.85 -12.47 -16.95
N ARG A 237 7.09 -13.50 -17.31
CA ARG A 237 5.62 -13.45 -17.27
C ARG A 237 5.09 -13.18 -15.87
N ILE A 238 5.67 -13.81 -14.85
CA ILE A 238 5.24 -13.61 -13.46
C ILE A 238 5.61 -12.21 -12.98
N ALA A 239 6.85 -11.76 -13.21
CA ALA A 239 7.32 -10.43 -12.81
C ALA A 239 6.47 -9.32 -13.47
N ASP A 240 6.20 -9.45 -14.77
CA ASP A 240 5.35 -8.51 -15.53
C ASP A 240 3.93 -8.40 -14.99
N ARG A 241 3.38 -9.50 -14.47
CA ARG A 241 2.02 -9.51 -13.88
C ARG A 241 1.93 -8.77 -12.55
N THR A 242 3.03 -8.48 -11.87
CA THR A 242 3.03 -7.90 -10.52
C THR A 242 2.22 -6.61 -10.42
N PHE A 243 2.41 -5.68 -11.37
CA PHE A 243 1.75 -4.36 -11.40
C PHE A 243 0.76 -4.21 -12.56
N ARG A 244 0.35 -5.32 -13.19
CA ARG A 244 -0.62 -5.30 -14.30
C ARG A 244 -2.00 -5.76 -13.83
N ASN A 245 -3.02 -4.99 -14.20
CA ASN A 245 -4.41 -5.25 -13.79
C ASN A 245 -5.19 -5.98 -14.89
N SER A 246 -4.74 -5.88 -16.15
CA SER A 246 -5.34 -6.53 -17.31
C SER A 246 -4.69 -7.87 -17.61
N TYR A 247 -5.51 -8.86 -17.93
CA TYR A 247 -5.06 -10.16 -18.41
C TYR A 247 -5.25 -10.25 -19.91
N THR A 248 -4.25 -10.80 -20.61
CA THR A 248 -4.32 -11.06 -22.05
C THR A 248 -4.18 -12.56 -22.32
N ASP A 249 -4.81 -13.03 -23.39
CA ASP A 249 -4.60 -14.38 -23.90
C ASP A 249 -3.24 -14.51 -24.62
N GLU A 250 -2.96 -15.68 -25.15
CA GLU A 250 -1.72 -16.00 -25.88
C GLU A 250 -1.53 -15.16 -27.15
N ASN A 251 -2.61 -14.57 -27.68
CA ASN A 251 -2.60 -13.71 -28.86
C ASN A 251 -2.58 -12.21 -28.49
N GLY A 252 -2.53 -11.88 -27.19
CA GLY A 252 -2.54 -10.51 -26.69
C GLY A 252 -3.94 -9.88 -26.56
N ASN A 253 -5.02 -10.64 -26.78
CA ASN A 253 -6.38 -10.11 -26.63
C ASN A 253 -6.78 -10.04 -25.16
N ALA A 254 -7.58 -9.04 -24.79
CA ALA A 254 -8.08 -8.90 -23.43
C ALA A 254 -8.96 -10.09 -23.01
N ILE A 255 -8.65 -10.71 -21.87
CA ILE A 255 -9.47 -11.76 -21.29
C ILE A 255 -10.68 -11.12 -20.60
N LYS A 256 -11.89 -11.55 -20.99
CA LYS A 256 -13.15 -11.04 -20.44
C LYS A 256 -13.26 -11.36 -18.95
N HIS A 257 -13.46 -10.34 -18.11
CA HIS A 257 -13.73 -10.50 -16.67
C HIS A 257 -14.94 -11.43 -16.43
N GLY A 258 -14.84 -12.28 -15.41
CA GLY A 258 -15.88 -13.24 -15.06
C GLY A 258 -16.01 -14.46 -15.99
N SER A 259 -15.17 -14.58 -17.02
CA SER A 259 -15.11 -15.79 -17.85
C SER A 259 -14.33 -16.93 -17.16
N ASP A 260 -14.52 -18.17 -17.62
CA ASP A 260 -13.74 -19.31 -17.14
C ASP A 260 -12.24 -19.07 -17.35
N LYS A 261 -11.85 -18.57 -18.53
CA LYS A 261 -10.45 -18.21 -18.82
C LYS A 261 -9.90 -17.14 -17.87
N PHE A 262 -10.73 -16.19 -17.44
CA PHE A 262 -10.34 -15.19 -16.45
C PHE A 262 -10.07 -15.83 -15.10
N LEU A 263 -11.00 -16.65 -14.59
CA LEU A 263 -10.83 -17.39 -13.34
C LEU A 263 -9.55 -18.22 -13.34
N GLU A 264 -9.33 -18.96 -14.44
CA GLU A 264 -8.13 -19.77 -14.63
C GLU A 264 -6.85 -18.95 -14.59
N THR A 265 -6.81 -17.83 -15.32
CA THR A 265 -5.60 -17.01 -15.45
C THR A 265 -5.29 -16.31 -14.13
N LEU A 266 -6.33 -15.86 -13.44
CA LEU A 266 -6.24 -15.19 -12.15
C LEU A 266 -5.70 -16.14 -11.08
N ALA A 267 -6.22 -17.37 -11.00
CA ALA A 267 -5.83 -18.38 -10.02
C ALA A 267 -4.63 -19.26 -10.47
N GLU A 268 -4.01 -18.98 -11.63
CA GLU A 268 -2.96 -19.84 -12.19
C GLU A 268 -1.77 -20.02 -11.23
N PRO A 269 -1.41 -21.27 -10.88
CA PRO A 269 -0.30 -21.60 -9.98
C PRO A 269 1.07 -21.14 -10.47
N GLU A 270 1.25 -20.89 -11.77
CA GLU A 270 2.47 -20.24 -12.25
C GLU A 270 2.72 -18.91 -11.53
N PHE A 271 1.65 -18.13 -11.26
CA PHE A 271 1.75 -16.87 -10.52
C PHE A 271 1.53 -17.06 -9.02
N ASN A 272 0.50 -17.83 -8.63
CA ASN A 272 0.07 -17.96 -7.24
C ASN A 272 0.80 -19.08 -6.46
N GLY A 273 1.73 -19.78 -7.11
CA GLY A 273 2.37 -20.97 -6.57
C GLY A 273 3.16 -20.72 -5.28
N GLN A 274 2.99 -21.63 -4.32
CA GLN A 274 3.62 -21.59 -2.99
C GLN A 274 4.44 -22.85 -2.69
N ASN A 275 4.78 -23.60 -3.73
CA ASN A 275 5.52 -24.86 -3.62
C ASN A 275 6.93 -24.64 -3.04
N SER A 276 7.42 -25.60 -2.26
CA SER A 276 8.80 -25.61 -1.77
C SER A 276 9.74 -25.95 -2.92
N THR A 277 10.27 -24.92 -3.57
CA THR A 277 11.18 -25.01 -4.71
C THR A 277 12.54 -24.45 -4.32
N LYS A 278 13.59 -24.90 -5.03
CA LYS A 278 14.94 -24.37 -4.86
C LYS A 278 15.15 -23.05 -5.61
N LYS A 279 14.30 -22.77 -6.60
CA LYS A 279 14.37 -21.59 -7.47
C LYS A 279 13.17 -20.68 -7.22
N PRO A 280 13.34 -19.35 -7.31
CA PRO A 280 12.21 -18.43 -7.21
C PRO A 280 11.14 -18.74 -8.25
N ASP A 281 9.92 -18.97 -7.79
CA ASP A 281 8.73 -19.21 -8.61
C ASP A 281 7.47 -18.72 -7.88
N GLY A 282 6.36 -18.64 -8.60
CA GLY A 282 5.08 -18.22 -8.04
C GLY A 282 5.19 -16.90 -7.28
N MET A 283 4.65 -16.87 -6.06
CA MET A 283 4.53 -15.65 -5.25
C MET A 283 5.86 -15.07 -4.76
N GLU A 284 6.98 -15.78 -4.85
CA GLU A 284 8.29 -15.22 -4.50
C GLU A 284 8.67 -14.06 -5.43
N ILE A 285 8.34 -14.17 -6.72
CA ILE A 285 8.70 -13.17 -7.72
C ILE A 285 7.94 -11.84 -7.51
N PRO A 286 6.60 -11.81 -7.46
CA PRO A 286 5.87 -10.56 -7.30
C PRO A 286 6.10 -9.92 -5.92
N VAL A 287 6.28 -10.72 -4.86
CA VAL A 287 6.64 -10.16 -3.54
C VAL A 287 8.00 -9.48 -3.62
N LYS A 288 9.02 -10.11 -4.22
CA LYS A 288 10.34 -9.48 -4.40
C LYS A 288 10.25 -8.16 -5.17
N VAL A 289 9.50 -8.14 -6.27
CA VAL A 289 9.26 -6.93 -7.08
C VAL A 289 8.64 -5.81 -6.22
N VAL A 290 7.64 -6.12 -5.39
CA VAL A 290 7.02 -5.15 -4.48
C VAL A 290 8.03 -4.59 -3.47
N ILE A 291 8.82 -5.45 -2.83
CA ILE A 291 9.83 -5.00 -1.85
C ILE A 291 10.88 -4.10 -2.49
N GLU A 292 11.39 -4.46 -3.67
CA GLU A 292 12.37 -3.64 -4.41
C GLU A 292 11.74 -2.30 -4.86
N TYR A 293 10.47 -2.31 -5.26
CA TYR A 293 9.75 -1.09 -5.62
C TYR A 293 9.62 -0.15 -4.41
N MET A 294 9.20 -0.67 -3.26
CA MET A 294 9.06 0.11 -2.03
C MET A 294 10.40 0.71 -1.58
N ARG A 295 11.48 -0.07 -1.61
CA ARG A 295 12.85 0.41 -1.29
C ARG A 295 13.34 1.50 -2.23
N SER A 296 12.90 1.46 -3.50
CA SER A 296 13.29 2.45 -4.50
C SER A 296 12.43 3.71 -4.43
N LYS A 297 11.13 3.58 -4.15
CA LYS A 297 10.20 4.71 -3.96
C LYS A 297 10.50 5.45 -2.65
N TYR A 298 10.88 4.73 -1.60
CA TYR A 298 11.17 5.27 -0.28
C TYR A 298 12.58 4.87 0.18
N PRO A 299 13.63 5.53 -0.33
CA PRO A 299 15.00 5.28 0.10
C PRO A 299 15.13 5.44 1.62
N ASP A 300 15.72 4.44 2.28
CA ASP A 300 15.86 4.36 3.74
C ASP A 300 14.52 4.45 4.51
N GLY A 301 13.40 4.12 3.86
CA GLY A 301 12.05 4.24 4.44
C GLY A 301 11.60 5.69 4.62
N LYS A 302 12.36 6.68 4.14
CA LYS A 302 11.99 8.10 4.25
C LYS A 302 10.72 8.36 3.43
N GLY A 303 9.72 8.98 4.08
CA GLY A 303 8.43 9.25 3.46
C GLY A 303 7.49 8.04 3.37
N TYR A 304 7.93 6.84 3.80
CA TYR A 304 7.05 5.70 3.92
C TYR A 304 6.23 5.80 5.19
N ALA A 305 4.92 6.05 5.05
CA ALA A 305 4.00 6.29 6.14
C ALA A 305 2.77 5.38 6.04
N PRO A 306 2.16 5.01 7.18
CA PRO A 306 1.01 4.13 7.16
C PRO A 306 -0.21 4.79 6.52
N ASN A 307 -1.01 4.00 5.80
CA ASN A 307 -2.29 4.43 5.26
C ASN A 307 -3.41 4.31 6.31
N LEU A 308 -3.58 5.36 7.11
CA LEU A 308 -4.56 5.41 8.20
C LEU A 308 -5.86 6.15 7.84
N ALA A 309 -6.03 6.55 6.57
CA ALA A 309 -7.16 7.34 6.10
C ALA A 309 -8.54 6.78 6.54
N PRO A 310 -8.82 5.46 6.43
CA PRO A 310 -10.12 4.92 6.84
C PRO A 310 -10.45 5.11 8.32
N TRP A 311 -9.44 5.11 9.20
CA TRP A 311 -9.64 5.36 10.63
C TRP A 311 -9.74 6.84 10.95
N ASN A 312 -8.93 7.67 10.26
CA ASN A 312 -8.98 9.12 10.42
C ASN A 312 -10.36 9.68 10.05
N GLU A 313 -10.97 9.20 8.96
CA GLU A 313 -12.32 9.57 8.55
C GLU A 313 -13.35 9.21 9.63
N ARG A 314 -13.34 7.97 10.13
CA ARG A 314 -14.24 7.53 11.22
C ARG A 314 -14.07 8.38 12.49
N ILE A 315 -12.84 8.71 12.85
CA ILE A 315 -12.56 9.58 14.02
C ILE A 315 -13.11 10.98 13.77
N ALA A 316 -12.95 11.53 12.58
CA ALA A 316 -13.51 12.84 12.22
C ALA A 316 -15.03 12.84 12.33
N THR A 317 -15.72 11.82 11.81
CA THR A 317 -17.18 11.65 11.96
C THR A 317 -17.59 11.59 13.43
N HIS A 318 -16.88 10.82 14.27
CA HIS A 318 -17.20 10.77 15.70
C HIS A 318 -16.97 12.12 16.40
N LYS A 319 -15.95 12.89 16.00
CA LYS A 319 -15.73 14.26 16.52
C LYS A 319 -16.85 15.21 16.13
N GLU A 320 -17.36 15.10 14.91
CA GLU A 320 -18.50 15.88 14.44
C GLU A 320 -19.78 15.52 15.22
N ASN A 321 -20.10 14.24 15.36
CA ASN A 321 -21.23 13.78 16.19
C ASN A 321 -21.13 14.28 17.63
N LEU A 322 -19.92 14.23 18.22
CA LEU A 322 -19.68 14.78 19.56
C LEU A 322 -19.89 16.29 19.60
N HIS A 323 -19.49 17.02 18.56
CA HIS A 323 -19.74 18.45 18.47
C HIS A 323 -21.25 18.74 18.46
N GLU A 324 -22.01 18.04 17.61
CA GLU A 324 -23.47 18.17 17.52
C GLU A 324 -24.17 17.87 18.84
N LEU A 325 -23.83 16.75 19.50
CA LEU A 325 -24.40 16.38 20.80
C LEU A 325 -24.10 17.42 21.89
N ASN A 326 -22.91 18.01 21.88
CA ASN A 326 -22.56 19.08 22.82
C ASN A 326 -23.32 20.39 22.51
N VAL A 327 -23.55 20.70 21.23
CA VAL A 327 -24.39 21.84 20.82
C VAL A 327 -25.84 21.62 21.23
N GLU A 328 -26.38 20.41 21.04
CA GLU A 328 -27.74 20.04 21.46
C GLU A 328 -27.89 20.13 22.99
N LEU A 329 -26.93 19.61 23.76
CA LEU A 329 -26.93 19.75 25.22
C LEU A 329 -26.98 21.23 25.63
N LYS A 330 -26.09 22.06 25.05
CA LYS A 330 -26.00 23.48 25.39
C LYS A 330 -27.28 24.25 25.03
N THR A 331 -27.82 24.03 23.84
CA THR A 331 -29.03 24.72 23.35
C THR A 331 -30.29 24.21 24.05
N GLY A 332 -30.39 22.91 24.32
CA GLY A 332 -31.50 22.32 25.06
C GLY A 332 -31.60 22.85 26.48
N LEU A 333 -30.47 23.00 27.19
CA LEU A 333 -30.44 23.59 28.54
C LEU A 333 -30.86 25.07 28.58
N GLN A 334 -30.78 25.77 27.45
CA GLN A 334 -31.19 27.19 27.32
C GLN A 334 -32.67 27.37 27.01
N LYS A 335 -33.44 26.30 26.74
CA LYS A 335 -34.87 26.42 26.44
C LYS A 335 -35.66 26.93 27.66
N GLU A 336 -36.45 27.98 27.42
CA GLU A 336 -37.39 28.53 28.39
C GLU A 336 -38.58 27.59 28.62
N GLY A 337 -39.19 27.64 29.81
CA GLY A 337 -40.36 26.84 30.16
C GLY A 337 -40.08 25.40 30.65
N MET A 338 -38.82 24.98 30.74
CA MET A 338 -38.44 23.65 31.23
C MET A 338 -38.30 23.64 32.77
N SER A 339 -38.93 22.69 33.45
CA SER A 339 -38.77 22.50 34.90
C SER A 339 -37.37 21.97 35.27
N ASP A 340 -36.95 22.16 36.52
CA ASP A 340 -35.66 21.67 37.01
C ASP A 340 -35.50 20.14 36.88
N LYS A 341 -36.59 19.40 37.03
CA LYS A 341 -36.60 17.94 36.89
C LYS A 341 -36.38 17.54 35.43
N GLU A 342 -37.04 18.21 34.50
CA GLU A 342 -36.87 18.00 33.06
C GLU A 342 -35.47 18.38 32.60
N ARG A 343 -34.92 19.50 33.08
CA ARG A 343 -33.53 19.91 32.80
C ARG A 343 -32.51 18.87 33.25
N LYS A 344 -32.62 18.37 34.48
CA LYS A 344 -31.74 17.31 34.99
C LYS A 344 -31.87 16.01 34.20
N SER A 345 -33.09 15.65 33.80
CA SER A 345 -33.33 14.45 32.99
C SER A 345 -32.74 14.58 31.59
N PHE A 346 -32.94 15.72 30.93
CA PHE A 346 -32.38 16.02 29.61
C PHE A 346 -30.85 16.01 29.64
N GLN A 347 -30.25 16.70 30.62
CA GLN A 347 -28.80 16.70 30.81
C GLN A 347 -28.24 15.28 30.93
N LYS A 348 -28.85 14.45 31.78
CA LYS A 348 -28.40 13.07 32.00
C LYS A 348 -28.50 12.20 30.74
N ASP A 349 -29.56 12.35 29.95
CA ASP A 349 -29.70 11.63 28.68
C ASP A 349 -28.64 12.04 27.66
N MET A 350 -28.40 13.35 27.53
CA MET A 350 -27.36 13.89 26.64
C MET A 350 -25.96 13.49 27.08
N GLU A 351 -25.64 13.55 28.37
CA GLU A 351 -24.35 13.08 28.91
C GLU A 351 -24.13 11.59 28.60
N LYS A 352 -25.19 10.77 28.68
CA LYS A 352 -25.13 9.35 28.30
C LYS A 352 -24.84 9.17 26.81
N LYS A 353 -25.48 9.94 25.93
CA LYS A 353 -25.22 9.92 24.47
C LYS A 353 -23.79 10.35 24.15
N ILE A 354 -23.33 11.44 24.76
CA ILE A 354 -21.95 11.96 24.62
C ILE A 354 -20.94 10.91 25.09
N ALA A 355 -21.15 10.30 26.26
CA ALA A 355 -20.27 9.25 26.76
C ALA A 355 -20.25 8.02 25.83
N SER A 356 -21.41 7.61 25.32
CA SER A 356 -21.49 6.49 24.36
C SER A 356 -20.73 6.80 23.07
N GLU A 357 -20.88 7.99 22.51
CA GLU A 357 -20.19 8.38 21.27
C GLU A 357 -18.69 8.57 21.50
N SER A 358 -18.29 9.09 22.66
CA SER A 358 -16.88 9.23 23.06
C SER A 358 -16.19 7.87 23.14
N ASN A 359 -16.87 6.87 23.74
CA ASN A 359 -16.35 5.51 23.82
C ASN A 359 -16.17 4.87 22.43
N LYS A 360 -17.08 5.12 21.49
CA LYS A 360 -16.90 4.68 20.10
C LYS A 360 -15.67 5.34 19.47
N MET A 361 -15.51 6.66 19.62
CA MET A 361 -14.33 7.37 19.12
C MET A 361 -13.03 6.78 19.68
N TYR A 362 -12.97 6.54 21.00
CA TYR A 362 -11.79 5.95 21.65
C TYR A 362 -11.48 4.55 21.14
N ALA A 363 -12.50 3.72 20.86
CA ALA A 363 -12.31 2.40 20.27
C ALA A 363 -11.67 2.51 18.87
N VAL A 364 -12.13 3.44 18.01
CA VAL A 364 -11.53 3.65 16.68
C VAL A 364 -10.11 4.19 16.77
N GLU A 365 -9.83 5.09 17.71
CA GLU A 365 -8.49 5.62 17.95
C GLU A 365 -7.53 4.53 18.44
N LEU A 366 -7.99 3.61 19.28
CA LEU A 366 -7.22 2.44 19.70
C LEU A 366 -6.93 1.51 18.52
N GLU A 367 -7.92 1.22 17.67
CA GLU A 367 -7.71 0.46 16.43
C GLU A 367 -6.64 1.11 15.55
N ARG A 368 -6.70 2.43 15.39
CA ARG A 368 -5.75 3.21 14.58
C ARG A 368 -4.31 3.12 15.13
N ARG A 369 -4.14 3.21 16.45
CA ARG A 369 -2.81 3.07 17.10
C ARG A 369 -2.26 1.67 16.91
N ASN A 370 -3.08 0.65 17.11
CA ASN A 370 -2.67 -0.73 16.88
C ASN A 370 -2.24 -0.93 15.41
N ARG A 371 -2.89 -0.28 14.43
CA ARG A 371 -2.44 -0.34 13.02
C ARG A 371 -1.05 0.24 12.82
N MET A 372 -0.77 1.35 13.47
CA MET A 372 0.54 2.00 13.39
C MET A 372 1.64 1.07 13.91
N GLU A 373 1.40 0.41 15.04
CA GLU A 373 2.33 -0.58 15.60
C GLU A 373 2.52 -1.81 14.69
N GLU A 374 1.45 -2.30 14.06
CA GLU A 374 1.55 -3.42 13.12
C GLU A 374 2.28 -3.02 11.83
N PHE A 375 2.05 -1.79 11.34
CA PHE A 375 2.77 -1.21 10.21
C PHE A 375 4.28 -1.11 10.50
N GLU A 376 4.67 -0.61 11.67
CA GLU A 376 6.09 -0.47 12.05
C GLU A 376 6.85 -1.81 11.97
N LYS A 377 6.21 -2.93 12.34
CA LYS A 377 6.82 -4.27 12.21
C LYS A 377 7.15 -4.61 10.76
N SER A 378 6.24 -4.33 9.84
CA SER A 378 6.44 -4.56 8.41
C SER A 378 7.47 -3.58 7.82
N SER A 379 7.41 -2.30 8.22
CA SER A 379 8.35 -1.27 7.80
C SER A 379 9.78 -1.61 8.23
N ASN A 380 9.98 -2.03 9.48
CA ASN A 380 11.30 -2.42 10.00
C ASN A 380 11.88 -3.64 9.28
N LEU A 381 11.05 -4.61 8.88
CA LEU A 381 11.50 -5.74 8.07
C LEU A 381 11.98 -5.29 6.68
N ILE A 382 11.25 -4.38 6.04
CA ILE A 382 11.51 -3.93 4.67
C ILE A 382 12.70 -2.96 4.62
N PHE A 383 12.75 -1.98 5.51
CA PHE A 383 13.68 -0.85 5.46
C PHE A 383 14.78 -0.88 6.52
N GLY A 384 14.67 -1.77 7.53
CA GLY A 384 15.66 -1.87 8.59
C GLY A 384 17.05 -2.15 8.03
N LYS A 385 18.03 -1.37 8.48
CA LYS A 385 19.43 -1.47 8.05
C LYS A 385 20.36 -1.73 9.23
N ASN A 386 21.48 -2.36 8.95
CA ASN A 386 22.57 -2.54 9.90
C ASN A 386 23.46 -1.28 9.96
N SER A 387 24.46 -1.28 10.82
CA SER A 387 25.40 -0.16 10.99
C SER A 387 26.24 0.17 9.74
N LYS A 388 26.27 -0.72 8.74
CA LYS A 388 26.95 -0.52 7.45
C LYS A 388 26.03 0.06 6.38
N GLY A 389 24.75 0.30 6.69
CA GLY A 389 23.75 0.80 5.74
C GLY A 389 23.16 -0.28 4.83
N GLU A 390 23.45 -1.55 5.09
CA GLU A 390 22.90 -2.70 4.35
C GLU A 390 21.57 -3.11 4.98
N TYR A 391 20.61 -3.58 4.17
CA TYR A 391 19.34 -4.07 4.69
C TYR A 391 19.55 -5.31 5.58
N ASN A 392 18.88 -5.33 6.74
CA ASN A 392 18.93 -6.44 7.69
C ASN A 392 18.44 -7.76 7.08
N VAL A 393 17.50 -7.69 6.13
CA VAL A 393 16.96 -8.83 5.41
C VAL A 393 16.93 -8.49 3.91
N SER A 394 17.43 -9.41 3.09
CA SER A 394 17.37 -9.26 1.62
C SER A 394 15.92 -9.37 1.11
N SER A 395 15.62 -8.73 -0.02
CA SER A 395 14.29 -8.85 -0.65
C SER A 395 13.98 -10.29 -1.08
N SER A 396 14.99 -11.04 -1.52
CA SER A 396 14.86 -12.48 -1.83
C SER A 396 14.45 -13.30 -0.60
N GLU A 397 15.06 -13.06 0.56
CA GLU A 397 14.71 -13.79 1.79
C GLU A 397 13.30 -13.43 2.28
N ILE A 398 12.94 -12.14 2.22
CA ILE A 398 11.57 -11.70 2.54
C ILE A 398 10.58 -12.41 1.64
N ALA A 399 10.83 -12.40 0.33
CA ALA A 399 9.95 -13.00 -0.66
C ALA A 399 9.79 -14.51 -0.48
N LYS A 400 10.89 -15.23 -0.25
CA LYS A 400 10.90 -16.68 -0.05
C LYS A 400 10.09 -17.09 1.19
N GLN A 401 10.33 -16.45 2.33
CA GLN A 401 9.56 -16.73 3.56
C GLN A 401 8.10 -16.30 3.43
N THR A 402 7.84 -15.19 2.73
CA THR A 402 6.47 -14.72 2.47
C THR A 402 5.70 -15.74 1.65
N LYS A 403 6.25 -16.18 0.50
CA LYS A 403 5.63 -17.19 -0.37
C LYS A 403 5.22 -18.45 0.38
N ALA A 404 6.06 -18.94 1.31
CA ALA A 404 5.82 -20.19 2.03
C ALA A 404 4.52 -20.19 2.87
N ALA A 405 3.94 -19.00 3.15
CA ALA A 405 2.80 -18.87 4.05
C ALA A 405 1.85 -17.70 3.68
N ILE A 406 1.86 -17.23 2.43
CA ILE A 406 1.00 -16.12 1.97
C ILE A 406 -0.42 -16.58 1.58
N CYS A 407 -0.72 -17.87 1.62
CA CYS A 407 -1.95 -18.50 1.10
C CYS A 407 -3.24 -17.75 1.43
N ARG A 408 -3.40 -17.19 2.65
CA ARG A 408 -4.56 -16.39 3.01
C ARG A 408 -4.62 -15.05 2.27
N ALA A 409 -3.52 -14.29 2.25
CA ALA A 409 -3.46 -12.98 1.61
C ALA A 409 -3.52 -13.07 0.08
N ASP A 410 -2.88 -14.08 -0.50
CA ASP A 410 -2.99 -14.41 -1.93
C ASP A 410 -4.43 -14.76 -2.30
N THR A 411 -5.07 -15.65 -1.53
CA THR A 411 -6.45 -16.04 -1.81
C THR A 411 -7.44 -14.89 -1.63
N ASN A 412 -7.22 -14.02 -0.64
CA ASN A 412 -7.94 -12.77 -0.52
C ASN A 412 -7.77 -11.88 -1.77
N TYR A 413 -6.58 -11.83 -2.37
CA TYR A 413 -6.33 -11.03 -3.58
C TYR A 413 -7.19 -11.50 -4.74
N TYR A 414 -7.10 -12.77 -5.14
CA TYR A 414 -7.85 -13.21 -6.31
C TYR A 414 -9.35 -13.34 -6.04
N GLN A 415 -9.79 -13.60 -4.81
CA GLN A 415 -11.22 -13.50 -4.49
C GLN A 415 -11.73 -12.07 -4.68
N ASN A 416 -10.97 -11.06 -4.20
CA ASN A 416 -11.33 -9.65 -4.43
C ASN A 416 -11.41 -9.33 -5.93
N ARG A 417 -10.44 -9.80 -6.73
CA ARG A 417 -10.43 -9.56 -8.18
C ARG A 417 -11.57 -10.26 -8.92
N ALA A 418 -11.83 -11.53 -8.61
CA ALA A 418 -12.89 -12.32 -9.22
C ALA A 418 -14.27 -11.77 -8.90
N ASN A 419 -14.50 -11.38 -7.65
CA ASN A 419 -15.79 -10.88 -7.19
C ASN A 419 -16.00 -9.39 -7.47
N ALA A 420 -15.15 -8.79 -8.32
CA ALA A 420 -15.17 -7.37 -8.69
C ALA A 420 -15.07 -6.41 -7.49
N ARG A 421 -14.48 -6.87 -6.38
CA ARG A 421 -14.29 -6.08 -5.15
C ARG A 421 -13.17 -5.05 -5.23
N MET A 422 -12.27 -5.25 -6.18
CA MET A 422 -11.06 -4.46 -6.36
C MET A 422 -10.54 -4.57 -7.79
N GLU A 423 -10.04 -3.46 -8.31
CA GLU A 423 -9.39 -3.40 -9.64
C GLU A 423 -7.86 -3.43 -9.62
N ALA A 424 -7.26 -3.39 -8.43
CA ALA A 424 -5.82 -3.32 -8.21
C ALA A 424 -5.05 -4.57 -8.68
N SER A 425 -3.81 -4.40 -9.12
CA SER A 425 -2.85 -5.49 -9.29
C SER A 425 -2.49 -6.13 -7.95
N PHE A 426 -1.82 -7.28 -8.01
CA PHE A 426 -1.27 -7.90 -6.83
C PHE A 426 -0.31 -6.96 -6.10
N GLY A 427 0.56 -6.26 -6.84
CA GLY A 427 1.53 -5.32 -6.27
C GLY A 427 0.87 -4.16 -5.53
N GLU A 428 -0.13 -3.52 -6.15
CA GLU A 428 -0.95 -2.46 -5.52
C GLU A 428 -1.64 -2.97 -4.25
N TYR A 429 -2.29 -4.13 -4.32
CA TYR A 429 -2.96 -4.76 -3.19
C TYR A 429 -1.98 -5.10 -2.05
N PHE A 430 -0.85 -5.70 -2.38
CA PHE A 430 0.12 -6.17 -1.40
C PHE A 430 0.81 -4.98 -0.70
N MET A 431 1.19 -3.94 -1.44
CA MET A 431 1.68 -2.69 -0.84
C MET A 431 0.65 -2.08 0.09
N ASN A 432 -0.62 -2.03 -0.31
CA ASN A 432 -1.67 -1.46 0.53
C ASN A 432 -1.88 -2.26 1.83
N LYS A 433 -1.80 -3.60 1.78
CA LYS A 433 -1.80 -4.42 2.99
C LYS A 433 -0.66 -4.04 3.94
N ILE A 434 0.53 -3.77 3.42
CA ILE A 434 1.69 -3.37 4.22
C ILE A 434 1.44 -1.97 4.80
N GLU A 435 1.06 -1.00 3.97
CA GLU A 435 0.80 0.39 4.37
C GLU A 435 -0.30 0.50 5.44
N MET A 436 -1.32 -0.35 5.39
CA MET A 436 -2.41 -0.35 6.37
C MET A 436 -2.08 -1.10 7.66
N GLY A 437 -0.90 -1.72 7.78
CA GLY A 437 -0.59 -2.64 8.87
C GLY A 437 -1.55 -3.83 8.90
N ASP A 438 -2.04 -4.26 7.74
CA ASP A 438 -2.92 -5.43 7.57
C ASP A 438 -2.10 -6.72 7.43
N ILE A 439 -0.87 -6.62 6.92
CA ILE A 439 0.07 -7.74 6.86
C ILE A 439 1.37 -7.41 7.60
N ARG A 440 1.88 -8.40 8.34
CA ARG A 440 3.11 -8.24 9.13
C ARG A 440 3.97 -9.52 9.13
N PRO A 441 5.18 -9.44 9.69
CA PRO A 441 6.00 -10.62 9.92
C PRO A 441 5.27 -11.73 10.70
N GLY A 442 5.47 -12.98 10.28
CA GLY A 442 4.97 -14.16 10.98
C GLY A 442 5.71 -14.43 12.29
N THR A 443 5.13 -15.30 13.13
CA THR A 443 5.81 -15.78 14.35
C THR A 443 6.94 -16.75 14.00
N ASP A 444 6.64 -17.69 13.08
CA ASP A 444 7.59 -18.73 12.63
C ASP A 444 8.38 -18.25 11.41
N GLN A 445 7.72 -17.55 10.48
CA GLN A 445 8.33 -16.89 9.33
C GLN A 445 8.63 -15.42 9.65
N LYS A 446 9.62 -15.19 10.52
CA LYS A 446 9.94 -13.85 11.06
C LYS A 446 10.45 -12.87 10.00
N ASN A 447 10.97 -13.37 8.89
CA ASN A 447 11.40 -12.54 7.76
C ASN A 447 10.35 -12.48 6.64
N GLY A 448 9.21 -13.18 6.78
CA GLY A 448 8.14 -13.21 5.77
C GLY A 448 6.92 -12.40 6.20
N LEU A 449 6.34 -11.64 5.28
CA LEU A 449 5.07 -10.92 5.46
C LEU A 449 3.89 -11.88 5.28
N VAL A 450 3.63 -12.72 6.28
CA VAL A 450 2.68 -13.85 6.17
C VAL A 450 1.45 -13.70 7.04
N TRP A 451 1.52 -12.84 8.07
CA TRP A 451 0.42 -12.70 9.00
C TRP A 451 -0.60 -11.69 8.48
N ASP A 452 -1.65 -12.17 7.83
CA ASP A 452 -2.78 -11.37 7.34
C ASP A 452 -3.86 -11.19 8.42
N LYS A 453 -4.13 -9.94 8.79
CA LYS A 453 -5.18 -9.57 9.76
C LYS A 453 -6.58 -9.55 9.14
N GLY A 454 -6.68 -9.65 7.82
CA GLY A 454 -7.95 -9.81 7.11
C GLY A 454 -8.81 -8.55 7.03
N HIS A 455 -8.19 -7.36 7.05
CA HIS A 455 -8.92 -6.10 6.81
C HIS A 455 -9.22 -5.91 5.33
N LEU A 456 -8.26 -6.18 4.46
CA LEU A 456 -8.47 -6.25 3.01
C LEU A 456 -8.85 -7.69 2.62
N LYS A 457 -10.02 -8.11 3.08
CA LYS A 457 -10.57 -9.45 2.83
C LYS A 457 -11.43 -9.49 1.57
N GLY A 458 -11.41 -10.61 0.86
CA GLY A 458 -12.22 -10.82 -0.35
C GLY A 458 -13.67 -11.20 -0.09
N PHE A 459 -14.07 -11.31 1.18
CA PHE A 459 -15.34 -11.90 1.61
C PHE A 459 -16.07 -11.03 2.63
N GLU A 460 -17.40 -11.13 2.63
CA GLU A 460 -18.27 -10.49 3.62
C GLU A 460 -18.51 -11.41 4.81
N ASN A 461 -18.85 -12.66 4.50
CA ASN A 461 -19.35 -13.64 5.44
C ASN A 461 -18.41 -14.84 5.54
N THR A 462 -18.51 -15.54 6.65
CA THR A 462 -17.82 -16.80 6.86
C THR A 462 -18.83 -17.89 7.17
N TYR A 463 -18.54 -19.11 6.75
CA TYR A 463 -19.40 -20.25 6.95
C TYR A 463 -18.58 -21.39 7.54
N PRO A 464 -18.91 -21.82 8.78
CA PRO A 464 -19.98 -21.30 9.64
C PRO A 464 -19.77 -19.84 10.10
N PRO A 465 -20.83 -19.11 10.53
CA PRO A 465 -20.75 -17.69 10.88
C PRO A 465 -19.77 -17.31 12.00
N LYS A 466 -19.44 -18.25 12.89
CA LYS A 466 -18.52 -18.03 14.02
C LYS A 466 -17.16 -18.63 13.72
N ASP A 467 -16.09 -17.84 13.79
CA ASP A 467 -14.71 -18.30 13.57
C ASP A 467 -14.11 -18.90 14.84
N ASP A 468 -14.27 -20.22 14.98
CA ASP A 468 -13.68 -21.01 16.06
C ASP A 468 -12.35 -21.67 15.66
N ILE A 469 -11.86 -21.42 14.43
CA ILE A 469 -10.57 -21.92 13.98
C ILE A 469 -9.47 -21.08 14.66
N PRO A 470 -8.55 -21.69 15.42
CA PRO A 470 -7.49 -20.93 16.07
C PRO A 470 -6.47 -20.46 15.02
N THR A 471 -6.62 -19.24 14.50
CA THR A 471 -5.70 -18.69 13.49
C THR A 471 -4.52 -17.92 14.11
N ALA A 472 -4.25 -18.14 15.40
CA ALA A 472 -3.24 -17.39 16.15
C ALA A 472 -1.79 -17.88 15.91
N THR A 473 -1.61 -19.08 15.38
CA THR A 473 -0.34 -19.61 14.83
C THR A 473 -0.70 -20.75 13.89
N PHE A 474 0.25 -21.19 13.05
CA PHE A 474 0.06 -22.42 12.26
C PHE A 474 -0.21 -23.62 13.17
N ASP A 475 0.53 -23.76 14.26
CA ASP A 475 0.33 -24.82 15.26
C ASP A 475 -1.06 -24.78 15.90
N ALA A 476 -1.57 -23.58 16.21
CA ALA A 476 -2.90 -23.43 16.79
C ALA A 476 -3.99 -23.87 15.78
N SER A 477 -3.80 -23.56 14.50
CA SER A 477 -4.71 -24.02 13.44
C SER A 477 -4.67 -25.54 13.28
N ASN A 478 -3.48 -26.15 13.37
CA ASN A 478 -3.30 -27.62 13.29
C ASN A 478 -3.91 -28.37 14.50
N ALA A 479 -4.22 -27.66 15.59
CA ALA A 479 -4.88 -28.22 16.75
C ALA A 479 -6.42 -28.19 16.66
N TYR A 480 -7.01 -27.62 15.60
CA TYR A 480 -8.45 -27.61 15.39
C TYR A 480 -9.00 -29.05 15.33
N THR A 481 -10.20 -29.31 15.83
CA THR A 481 -10.81 -30.67 15.82
C THR A 481 -12.26 -30.66 15.35
N GLY A 482 -12.68 -29.60 14.64
CA GLY A 482 -14.03 -29.55 14.08
C GLY A 482 -14.18 -30.48 12.88
N GLU A 483 -15.42 -30.86 12.58
CA GLU A 483 -15.75 -31.68 11.43
C GLU A 483 -15.75 -30.87 10.12
N PRO A 484 -15.38 -31.48 8.97
CA PRO A 484 -15.55 -30.84 7.67
C PRO A 484 -17.01 -30.51 7.37
N LEU A 485 -17.22 -29.46 6.58
CA LEU A 485 -18.53 -29.08 6.06
C LEU A 485 -19.05 -30.16 5.11
N SER A 486 -20.34 -30.46 5.22
CA SER A 486 -21.00 -31.39 4.31
C SER A 486 -21.13 -30.78 2.91
N HIS A 487 -21.14 -31.64 1.88
CA HIS A 487 -21.41 -31.23 0.50
C HIS A 487 -22.68 -30.38 0.38
N ASP A 488 -23.78 -30.80 1.01
CA ASP A 488 -25.07 -30.13 0.90
C ASP A 488 -25.04 -28.74 1.54
N TYR A 489 -24.31 -28.57 2.65
CA TYR A 489 -24.11 -27.26 3.26
C TYR A 489 -23.26 -26.36 2.36
N ILE A 490 -22.21 -26.89 1.75
CA ILE A 490 -21.37 -26.14 0.80
C ILE A 490 -22.21 -25.68 -0.41
N GLN A 491 -23.03 -26.55 -0.99
CA GLN A 491 -23.94 -26.21 -2.07
C GLN A 491 -24.93 -25.11 -1.65
N GLN A 492 -25.50 -25.22 -0.44
CA GLN A 492 -26.41 -24.21 0.09
C GLN A 492 -25.74 -22.83 0.20
N VAL A 493 -24.54 -22.75 0.78
CA VAL A 493 -23.86 -21.44 0.97
C VAL A 493 -23.33 -20.87 -0.34
N THR A 494 -23.05 -21.70 -1.33
CA THR A 494 -22.54 -21.29 -2.65
C THR A 494 -23.62 -21.16 -3.73
N ALA A 495 -24.87 -21.53 -3.47
CA ALA A 495 -25.97 -21.55 -4.46
C ALA A 495 -26.17 -20.24 -5.24
N ASN A 496 -25.95 -19.09 -4.59
CA ASN A 496 -26.11 -17.77 -5.22
C ASN A 496 -24.81 -17.23 -5.87
N MET A 497 -23.76 -18.03 -5.96
CA MET A 497 -22.54 -17.63 -6.66
C MET A 497 -22.82 -17.56 -8.16
N LYS A 498 -22.42 -16.46 -8.77
CA LYS A 498 -22.52 -16.24 -10.21
C LYS A 498 -21.27 -16.82 -10.90
N PRO A 499 -21.39 -17.26 -12.17
CA PRO A 499 -20.21 -17.56 -12.98
C PRO A 499 -19.17 -16.46 -12.91
N GLY A 500 -17.90 -16.84 -12.80
CA GLY A 500 -16.79 -15.89 -12.66
C GLY A 500 -16.47 -15.47 -11.22
N GLN A 501 -17.25 -15.91 -10.22
CA GLN A 501 -16.97 -15.63 -8.81
C GLN A 501 -16.08 -16.71 -8.18
N ILE A 502 -15.36 -16.31 -7.12
CA ILE A 502 -14.53 -17.19 -6.30
C ILE A 502 -14.97 -17.07 -4.83
N VAL A 503 -14.87 -18.18 -4.09
CA VAL A 503 -14.85 -18.17 -2.62
C VAL A 503 -13.54 -18.73 -2.11
N GLN A 504 -13.00 -18.15 -1.05
CA GLN A 504 -11.88 -18.71 -0.32
C GLN A 504 -12.36 -19.85 0.57
N VAL A 505 -11.55 -20.90 0.67
CA VAL A 505 -11.78 -22.03 1.56
C VAL A 505 -10.57 -22.28 2.45
N TRP A 506 -10.83 -22.85 3.62
CA TRP A 506 -9.80 -23.38 4.51
C TRP A 506 -9.99 -24.88 4.65
N THR A 507 -8.93 -25.62 4.40
CA THR A 507 -8.98 -27.07 4.20
C THR A 507 -7.80 -27.78 4.83
N ASP A 508 -7.98 -29.06 5.13
CA ASP A 508 -6.87 -29.97 5.42
C ASP A 508 -6.37 -30.65 4.13
N THR A 509 -5.10 -30.44 3.81
CA THR A 509 -4.46 -31.00 2.62
C THR A 509 -3.69 -32.30 2.87
N ASP A 510 -3.60 -32.79 4.11
CA ASP A 510 -2.79 -33.97 4.44
C ASP A 510 -3.27 -35.26 3.72
N GLY A 511 -4.57 -35.35 3.43
CA GLY A 511 -5.17 -36.49 2.72
C GLY A 511 -5.10 -36.41 1.20
N TYR A 512 -4.66 -35.28 0.62
CA TYR A 512 -4.70 -35.05 -0.82
C TYR A 512 -3.64 -35.92 -1.52
N GLY A 513 -4.05 -37.12 -1.94
CA GLY A 513 -3.16 -38.12 -2.54
C GLY A 513 -3.22 -39.50 -1.88
N ASN A 514 -4.00 -39.67 -0.82
CA ASN A 514 -4.34 -40.98 -0.28
C ASN A 514 -5.78 -40.97 0.28
N PRO A 515 -6.77 -41.51 -0.46
CA PRO A 515 -8.16 -41.49 -0.02
C PRO A 515 -8.41 -42.39 1.22
N ASP A 516 -7.49 -43.30 1.53
CA ASP A 516 -7.57 -44.17 2.70
C ASP A 516 -6.95 -43.53 3.97
N ARG A 517 -6.35 -42.34 3.85
CA ARG A 517 -5.72 -41.66 4.99
C ARG A 517 -6.79 -41.15 5.95
N VAL A 518 -6.99 -41.88 7.04
CA VAL A 518 -7.79 -41.42 8.19
C VAL A 518 -6.98 -40.41 8.99
N ASN A 519 -7.34 -39.13 8.93
CA ASN A 519 -6.68 -38.09 9.71
C ASN A 519 -7.67 -37.47 10.71
N VAL A 520 -7.50 -37.84 11.98
CA VAL A 520 -8.36 -37.43 13.10
C VAL A 520 -8.17 -35.97 13.50
N LYS A 521 -7.12 -35.32 12.99
CA LYS A 521 -6.86 -33.87 13.15
C LYS A 521 -6.64 -33.25 11.76
N PRO A 522 -6.95 -31.97 11.56
CA PRO A 522 -6.49 -31.22 10.39
C PRO A 522 -4.95 -31.19 10.37
N GLY A 523 -4.36 -31.57 9.23
CA GLY A 523 -2.94 -31.42 8.93
C GLY A 523 -2.52 -29.97 8.68
N PRO A 524 -1.44 -29.71 7.92
CA PRO A 524 -1.04 -28.35 7.56
C PRO A 524 -2.18 -27.68 6.80
N ASN A 525 -2.75 -26.66 7.43
CA ASN A 525 -3.96 -26.03 6.94
C ASN A 525 -3.66 -25.09 5.78
N HIS A 526 -4.51 -25.14 4.76
CA HIS A 526 -4.30 -24.43 3.50
C HIS A 526 -5.48 -23.54 3.16
N TYR A 527 -5.19 -22.36 2.61
CA TYR A 527 -6.19 -21.46 2.04
C TYR A 527 -6.08 -21.45 0.53
N TYR A 528 -7.17 -21.72 -0.18
CA TYR A 528 -7.25 -21.56 -1.63
C TYR A 528 -8.70 -21.29 -2.10
N GLY A 529 -8.95 -21.24 -3.41
CA GLY A 529 -10.24 -20.87 -3.98
C GLY A 529 -11.08 -22.03 -4.54
N PHE A 530 -12.40 -21.89 -4.46
CA PHE A 530 -13.33 -22.53 -5.40
C PHE A 530 -13.94 -21.46 -6.30
N GLY A 531 -13.86 -21.67 -7.62
CA GLY A 531 -14.48 -20.79 -8.61
C GLY A 531 -15.83 -21.31 -9.07
N MET A 532 -16.70 -20.45 -9.59
CA MET A 532 -17.94 -20.85 -10.28
C MET A 532 -17.75 -20.70 -11.78
N ASN A 533 -17.81 -21.80 -12.54
CA ASN A 533 -17.67 -21.74 -14.00
C ASN A 533 -18.97 -21.28 -14.70
N GLN A 534 -18.93 -21.10 -16.03
CA GLN A 534 -20.11 -20.72 -16.84
C GLN A 534 -21.24 -21.76 -16.81
N ALA A 535 -20.94 -23.02 -16.51
CA ALA A 535 -21.94 -24.08 -16.36
C ALA A 535 -22.58 -24.12 -14.96
N GLY A 536 -22.22 -23.21 -14.05
CA GLY A 536 -22.75 -23.19 -12.69
C GLY A 536 -22.16 -24.29 -11.80
N GLN A 537 -20.96 -24.79 -12.11
CA GLN A 537 -20.26 -25.80 -11.33
C GLN A 537 -19.08 -25.17 -10.57
N LEU A 538 -18.89 -25.63 -9.33
CA LEU A 538 -17.71 -25.29 -8.56
C LEU A 538 -16.47 -25.97 -9.15
N ILE A 539 -15.41 -25.19 -9.39
CA ILE A 539 -14.13 -25.66 -9.92
C ILE A 539 -13.02 -25.57 -8.88
N TYR A 540 -12.13 -26.55 -8.91
CA TYR A 540 -11.01 -26.66 -7.98
C TYR A 540 -9.87 -25.70 -8.35
N LEU A 541 -9.65 -24.64 -7.56
CA LEU A 541 -8.62 -23.61 -7.83
C LEU A 541 -7.53 -23.60 -6.75
N ASN A 542 -6.95 -24.76 -6.43
CA ASN A 542 -5.80 -24.83 -5.54
C ASN A 542 -4.52 -24.32 -6.21
N HIS A 543 -3.94 -23.27 -5.62
CA HIS A 543 -2.74 -22.58 -6.13
C HIS A 543 -1.45 -23.41 -6.06
N THR A 544 -1.43 -24.56 -5.39
CA THR A 544 -0.27 -25.47 -5.38
C THR A 544 -0.30 -26.54 -6.47
N LYS A 545 -1.40 -26.66 -7.22
CA LYS A 545 -1.71 -27.80 -8.13
C LYS A 545 -1.76 -29.16 -7.43
N GLN A 546 -1.84 -29.21 -6.09
CA GLN A 546 -1.92 -30.48 -5.38
C GLN A 546 -3.20 -31.22 -5.79
N PRO A 547 -3.10 -32.42 -6.41
CA PRO A 547 -4.28 -33.18 -6.81
C PRO A 547 -4.94 -33.86 -5.62
N VAL A 548 -6.26 -34.08 -5.69
CA VAL A 548 -7.01 -34.80 -4.65
C VAL A 548 -7.43 -36.16 -5.20
N GLN A 549 -7.00 -37.25 -4.55
CA GLN A 549 -7.50 -38.58 -4.85
C GLN A 549 -8.78 -38.86 -4.05
N TYR A 550 -9.77 -39.47 -4.70
CA TYR A 550 -11.06 -39.82 -4.10
C TYR A 550 -11.62 -41.11 -4.71
N TYR A 551 -12.53 -41.79 -4.02
CA TYR A 551 -13.29 -42.90 -4.59
C TYR A 551 -14.55 -42.37 -5.29
N ASP A 552 -14.78 -42.80 -6.54
CA ASP A 552 -16.03 -42.52 -7.23
C ASP A 552 -17.18 -43.43 -6.76
N ALA A 553 -18.37 -43.27 -7.37
CA ALA A 553 -19.56 -44.04 -7.01
C ALA A 553 -19.41 -45.57 -7.22
N ASN A 554 -18.43 -46.02 -8.02
CA ASN A 554 -18.13 -47.43 -8.25
C ASN A 554 -17.02 -47.95 -7.33
N GLY A 555 -16.48 -47.10 -6.45
CA GLY A 555 -15.33 -47.43 -5.60
C GLY A 555 -13.99 -47.39 -6.35
N GLU A 556 -13.94 -46.78 -7.54
CA GLU A 556 -12.66 -46.61 -8.27
C GLU A 556 -11.95 -45.33 -7.83
N ILE A 557 -10.63 -45.38 -7.72
CA ILE A 557 -9.82 -44.19 -7.41
C ILE A 557 -9.83 -43.25 -8.62
N ARG A 558 -10.18 -41.99 -8.37
CA ARG A 558 -10.14 -40.88 -9.33
C ARG A 558 -9.28 -39.75 -8.78
N THR A 559 -8.87 -38.86 -9.68
CA THR A 559 -8.07 -37.69 -9.37
C THR A 559 -8.83 -36.42 -9.73
N LEU A 560 -9.01 -35.52 -8.77
CA LEU A 560 -9.45 -34.15 -9.00
C LEU A 560 -8.23 -33.25 -9.21
N GLU A 561 -8.13 -32.68 -10.40
CA GLU A 561 -7.04 -31.80 -10.80
C GLU A 561 -7.46 -30.32 -10.80
N PHE A 562 -6.47 -29.43 -10.78
CA PHE A 562 -6.67 -27.99 -10.92
C PHE A 562 -7.55 -27.65 -12.15
N LYS A 563 -8.47 -26.70 -11.98
CA LYS A 563 -9.49 -26.24 -12.96
C LYS A 563 -10.62 -27.23 -13.27
N LYS A 564 -10.62 -28.43 -12.69
CA LYS A 564 -11.71 -29.38 -12.94
C LYS A 564 -12.93 -29.06 -12.07
N PRO A 565 -14.16 -29.29 -12.59
CA PRO A 565 -15.36 -29.31 -11.76
C PRO A 565 -15.20 -30.29 -10.60
N ILE A 566 -15.66 -29.91 -9.42
CA ILE A 566 -15.58 -30.73 -8.21
C ILE A 566 -16.76 -31.72 -8.22
N PRO A 567 -16.53 -33.03 -8.41
CA PRO A 567 -17.59 -34.02 -8.38
C PRO A 567 -18.11 -34.23 -6.95
N LYS A 568 -19.35 -34.74 -6.83
CA LYS A 568 -20.00 -34.96 -5.53
C LYS A 568 -19.15 -35.82 -4.60
N GLU A 569 -18.48 -36.81 -5.18
CA GLU A 569 -17.68 -37.82 -4.50
C GLU A 569 -16.35 -37.28 -3.97
N ALA A 570 -15.83 -36.17 -4.50
CA ALA A 570 -14.57 -35.59 -4.05
C ALA A 570 -14.72 -34.73 -2.77
N TRP A 571 -15.91 -34.24 -2.46
CA TRP A 571 -16.14 -33.31 -1.33
C TRP A 571 -15.68 -33.83 0.04
N PRO A 572 -15.92 -35.10 0.42
CA PRO A 572 -15.40 -35.64 1.68
C PRO A 572 -13.87 -35.61 1.76
N TYR A 573 -13.18 -35.74 0.63
CA TYR A 573 -11.71 -35.78 0.55
C TYR A 573 -11.08 -34.40 0.49
N LEU A 574 -11.82 -33.39 0.04
CA LEU A 574 -11.38 -31.99 0.10
C LEU A 574 -11.28 -31.47 1.53
N ARG A 575 -12.04 -32.04 2.47
CA ARG A 575 -12.04 -31.71 3.90
C ARG A 575 -12.04 -30.20 4.14
N VAL A 576 -13.07 -29.55 3.63
CA VAL A 576 -13.30 -28.11 3.78
C VAL A 576 -13.93 -27.85 5.13
N PHE A 577 -13.34 -27.05 6.00
CA PHE A 577 -13.96 -26.69 7.29
C PHE A 577 -14.52 -25.27 7.30
N ARG A 578 -14.11 -24.45 6.33
CA ARG A 578 -14.53 -23.05 6.23
C ARG A 578 -14.72 -22.62 4.79
N ILE A 579 -15.77 -21.84 4.56
CA ILE A 579 -15.93 -21.04 3.35
C ILE A 579 -15.99 -19.56 3.76
N TYR A 580 -15.25 -18.73 3.03
CA TYR A 580 -15.24 -17.28 3.17
C TYR A 580 -15.83 -16.68 1.89
N LYS A 581 -17.03 -16.10 1.98
CA LYS A 581 -17.83 -15.63 0.84
C LYS A 581 -18.04 -14.12 0.82
#